data_AF-A0A7S9GS41-F1
#
_entry.id   AF-A0A7S9GS41-F1
#
_cell.length_a   1.000
_cell.length_b   1.000
_cell.length_c   1.000
_cell.angle_alpha   90.00
_cell.angle_beta   90.00
_cell.angle_gamma   90.00
#
_symmetry.space_group_name_H-M   'P 1'
#
loop_
_entity.id
_entity.type
_entity.pdbx_description
1 polymer ?
#
loop_
_entity_poly.entity_id
_entity_poly.type
_entity_poly.pdbx_seq_one_letter_code
_entity_poly.pdbx_strand_id
1 'polypeptide(L)'
;MSKVVPPVALLLALASPAIAVPSRPRVELCADVKDAVAKDDALRGAMVAAFGDDVHFRSADAAGQGHAPACERLAALLHFSRADVLVTARDSAGKAAHGEGARLSSYVLRKSGGVLRLVTVRRDFAEANAAWGNAGRIVQARFADDDGMIVSGSETAQGYTDGAASLYAFRSGGIVPLGTIPTEWDNGGAEEDDGKVVTIKATIASEQLETDRVHVIYTRKAAGTSQTQETIWRTRNGKFALESGRLPEEIAADFKVSSSPTVDGSSPPAAADGGQSGPILTIEDRELAPVPSDVSKAVKHDPAYADSCKLIGRPILPSIGAALRTYFVTTADACGWGSAVGPIWIVAVTNTGQAHTVLSTGGYSVKIVDAVRNGFHDLAVGTATASTETADDYSYDGQAYRKSHS
;
A
#
# COMPACT_ATOMS: atom_id res chain seq x y z
N MET A 1 12.55 50.99 66.65
CA MET A 1 11.79 49.73 66.55
C MET A 1 11.12 49.68 65.18
N SER A 2 11.80 49.11 64.18
CA SER A 2 11.29 49.02 62.81
C SER A 2 10.30 47.86 62.71
N LYS A 3 9.05 48.16 62.34
CA LYS A 3 8.04 47.15 62.00
C LYS A 3 8.30 46.66 60.57
N VAL A 4 8.72 45.40 60.44
CA VAL A 4 8.76 44.67 59.18
C VAL A 4 7.36 44.15 58.89
N VAL A 5 6.77 44.57 57.76
CA VAL A 5 5.54 44.00 57.21
C VAL A 5 5.96 42.94 56.18
N PRO A 6 5.44 41.70 56.21
CA PRO A 6 5.82 40.68 55.25
C PRO A 6 5.11 40.92 53.90
N PRO A 7 5.70 40.49 52.77
CA PRO A 7 5.02 40.60 51.49
C PRO A 7 3.92 39.54 51.39
N VAL A 8 2.73 39.97 51.01
CA VAL A 8 1.61 39.11 50.60
C VAL A 8 2.02 38.46 49.28
N ALA A 9 2.29 37.15 49.31
CA ALA A 9 2.49 36.35 48.10
C ALA A 9 1.12 36.13 47.43
N LEU A 10 0.87 36.88 46.37
CA LEU A 10 -0.28 36.68 45.49
C LEU A 10 -0.01 35.40 44.65
N LEU A 11 -0.57 34.27 45.07
CA LEU A 11 -0.63 33.05 44.24
C LEU A 11 -1.58 33.31 43.07
N LEU A 12 -1.02 33.73 41.93
CA LEU A 12 -1.67 33.61 40.64
C LEU A 12 -1.81 32.13 40.30
N ALA A 13 -2.99 31.57 40.57
CA ALA A 13 -3.41 30.31 39.97
C ALA A 13 -3.48 30.52 38.45
N LEU A 14 -2.42 30.13 37.75
CA LEU A 14 -2.47 29.92 36.30
C LEU A 14 -3.42 28.75 36.06
N ALA A 15 -4.69 29.06 35.84
CA ALA A 15 -5.62 28.13 35.23
C ALA A 15 -5.08 27.83 33.83
N SER A 16 -4.38 26.70 33.69
CA SER A 16 -4.03 26.17 32.37
C SER A 16 -5.30 26.13 31.53
N PRO A 17 -5.32 26.71 30.32
CA PRO A 17 -6.46 26.55 29.44
C PRO A 17 -6.64 25.04 29.24
N ALA A 18 -7.82 24.54 29.60
CA ALA A 18 -8.21 23.19 29.26
C ALA A 18 -8.11 23.09 27.74
N ILE A 19 -7.12 22.35 27.27
CA ILE A 19 -7.01 22.01 25.85
C ILE A 19 -8.30 21.27 25.54
N ALA A 20 -9.18 21.92 24.78
CA ALA A 20 -10.41 21.30 24.30
C ALA A 20 -9.97 20.04 23.54
N VAL A 21 -10.26 18.88 24.11
CA VAL A 21 -10.04 17.60 23.44
C VAL A 21 -10.92 17.67 22.17
N PRO A 22 -10.34 17.59 20.97
CA PRO A 22 -11.13 17.62 19.75
C PRO A 22 -12.24 16.57 19.87
N SER A 23 -13.48 16.98 19.62
CA SER A 23 -14.65 16.10 19.64
C SER A 23 -14.32 14.86 18.82
N ARG A 24 -14.30 13.70 19.47
CA ARG A 24 -13.98 12.44 18.80
C ARG A 24 -15.00 12.26 17.67
N PRO A 25 -14.56 11.94 16.44
CA PRO A 25 -15.49 11.71 15.35
C PRO A 25 -16.42 10.56 15.72
N ARG A 26 -17.71 10.70 15.41
CA ARG A 26 -18.66 9.59 15.52
C ARG A 26 -18.21 8.49 14.57
N VAL A 27 -17.94 7.31 15.13
CA VAL A 27 -17.55 6.12 14.36
C VAL A 27 -18.75 5.19 14.30
N GLU A 28 -19.11 4.80 13.09
CA GLU A 28 -20.09 3.74 12.83
C GLU A 28 -19.35 2.41 12.65
N LEU A 29 -19.57 1.49 13.58
CA LEU A 29 -19.03 0.13 13.48
C LEU A 29 -19.96 -0.77 12.68
N CYS A 30 -19.36 -1.69 11.93
CA CYS A 30 -20.11 -2.70 11.20
C CYS A 30 -20.86 -3.64 12.18
N ALA A 31 -22.02 -4.13 11.73
CA ALA A 31 -22.93 -4.93 12.56
C ALA A 31 -22.30 -6.27 13.02
N ASP A 32 -21.45 -6.85 12.19
CA ASP A 32 -20.72 -8.09 12.40
C ASP A 32 -19.74 -8.04 13.59
N VAL A 33 -19.30 -6.85 14.00
CA VAL A 33 -18.36 -6.68 15.12
C VAL A 33 -19.06 -6.68 16.49
N LYS A 34 -20.37 -6.44 16.53
CA LYS A 34 -21.13 -6.26 17.77
C LYS A 34 -20.97 -7.43 18.74
N ASP A 35 -21.05 -8.65 18.23
CA ASP A 35 -20.93 -9.87 19.04
C ASP A 35 -19.51 -10.08 19.58
N ALA A 36 -18.49 -9.76 18.79
CA ALA A 36 -17.10 -9.86 19.22
C ALA A 36 -16.81 -8.91 20.38
N VAL A 37 -17.25 -7.65 20.28
CA VAL A 37 -17.10 -6.63 21.34
C VAL A 37 -17.90 -7.01 22.60
N ALA A 38 -19.07 -7.63 22.45
CA ALA A 38 -19.86 -8.09 23.57
C ALA A 38 -19.19 -9.25 24.35
N LYS A 39 -18.39 -10.09 23.67
CA LYS A 39 -17.75 -11.28 24.26
C LYS A 39 -16.32 -11.04 24.75
N ASP A 40 -15.64 -10.00 24.26
CA ASP A 40 -14.25 -9.70 24.58
C ASP A 40 -14.11 -8.35 25.30
N ASP A 41 -13.83 -8.40 26.60
CA ASP A 41 -13.64 -7.21 27.44
C ASP A 41 -12.39 -6.39 27.05
N ALA A 42 -11.33 -7.04 26.55
CA ALA A 42 -10.13 -6.35 26.09
C ALA A 42 -10.42 -5.57 24.80
N LEU A 43 -11.12 -6.20 23.86
CA LEU A 43 -11.58 -5.54 22.63
C LEU A 43 -12.54 -4.40 22.93
N ARG A 44 -13.49 -4.59 23.86
CA ARG A 44 -14.41 -3.52 24.30
C ARG A 44 -13.67 -2.36 24.95
N GLY A 45 -12.73 -2.64 25.84
CA GLY A 45 -11.90 -1.62 26.48
C GLY A 45 -11.05 -0.85 25.48
N ALA A 46 -10.49 -1.54 24.47
CA ALA A 46 -9.74 -0.92 23.39
C ALA A 46 -10.63 -0.03 22.51
N MET A 47 -11.82 -0.51 22.14
CA MET A 47 -12.83 0.24 21.38
C MET A 47 -13.23 1.53 22.11
N VAL A 48 -13.57 1.46 23.40
CA VAL A 48 -13.93 2.63 24.21
C VAL A 48 -12.75 3.60 24.34
N ALA A 49 -11.54 3.08 24.53
CA ALA A 49 -10.35 3.94 24.59
C ALA A 49 -10.13 4.69 23.27
N ALA A 50 -10.31 4.02 22.13
CA ALA A 50 -10.12 4.56 20.79
C ALA A 50 -11.22 5.55 20.37
N PHE A 51 -12.49 5.18 20.54
CA PHE A 51 -13.64 5.90 19.98
C PHE A 51 -14.47 6.67 21.02
N GLY A 52 -14.37 6.28 22.30
CA GLY A 52 -15.24 6.77 23.36
C GLY A 52 -16.49 5.91 23.49
N ASP A 53 -17.48 6.41 24.24
CA ASP A 53 -18.72 5.68 24.53
C ASP A 53 -19.81 5.91 23.47
N ASP A 54 -19.69 6.94 22.61
CA ASP A 54 -20.67 7.31 21.56
C ASP A 54 -20.43 6.51 20.26
N VAL A 55 -20.30 5.19 20.38
CA VAL A 55 -20.11 4.27 19.25
C VAL A 55 -21.45 3.72 18.80
N HIS A 56 -21.74 3.85 17.50
CA HIS A 56 -22.95 3.31 16.91
C HIS A 56 -22.63 2.06 16.09
N PHE A 57 -23.37 0.99 16.34
CA PHE A 57 -23.35 -0.20 15.48
C PHE A 57 -24.41 -0.04 14.40
N ARG A 58 -24.03 -0.31 13.16
CA ARG A 58 -24.97 -0.38 12.05
C ARG A 58 -26.02 -1.47 12.30
N SER A 59 -27.26 -1.24 11.85
CA SER A 59 -28.28 -2.28 11.84
C SER A 59 -27.99 -3.33 10.76
N ALA A 60 -28.24 -4.61 11.05
CA ALA A 60 -28.05 -5.69 10.09
C ALA A 60 -28.89 -5.48 8.80
N ASP A 61 -30.07 -4.86 8.94
CA ASP A 61 -31.00 -4.60 7.84
C ASP A 61 -30.51 -3.54 6.84
N ALA A 62 -29.57 -2.68 7.25
CA ALA A 62 -28.96 -1.67 6.39
C ALA A 62 -27.92 -2.25 5.42
N ALA A 63 -27.48 -3.50 5.62
CA ALA A 63 -26.52 -4.17 4.73
C ALA A 63 -27.16 -4.69 3.43
N GLY A 64 -28.48 -4.85 3.38
CA GLY A 64 -29.22 -5.40 2.24
C GLY A 64 -29.78 -4.38 1.24
N GLN A 65 -29.64 -3.08 1.51
CA GLN A 65 -30.09 -2.01 0.63
C GLN A 65 -28.87 -1.35 -0.02
N GLY A 66 -28.83 -1.33 -1.35
CA GLY A 66 -27.65 -0.93 -2.13
C GLY A 66 -27.01 0.40 -1.67
N HIS A 67 -25.68 0.41 -1.71
CA HIS A 67 -24.79 1.53 -1.33
C HIS A 67 -24.90 1.99 0.14
N ALA A 68 -24.86 1.04 1.09
CA ALA A 68 -24.61 1.39 2.48
C ALA A 68 -23.27 2.16 2.61
N PRO A 69 -23.20 3.24 3.39
CA PRO A 69 -21.95 3.98 3.62
C PRO A 69 -20.87 3.04 4.21
N ALA A 70 -19.59 3.39 4.11
CA ALA A 70 -18.53 2.55 4.69
C ALA A 70 -18.72 2.46 6.22
N CYS A 71 -18.47 1.29 6.81
CA CYS A 71 -18.40 1.13 8.27
C CYS A 71 -17.01 0.64 8.69
N GLU A 72 -16.66 0.87 9.96
CA GLU A 72 -15.40 0.41 10.53
C GLU A 72 -15.55 -0.97 11.15
N ARG A 73 -14.66 -1.91 10.77
CA ARG A 73 -14.49 -3.21 11.43
C ARG A 73 -13.33 -3.15 12.39
N LEU A 74 -13.41 -3.87 13.51
CA LEU A 74 -12.28 -4.05 14.42
C LEU A 74 -11.48 -5.27 13.96
N ALA A 75 -10.45 -5.04 13.14
CA ALA A 75 -9.73 -6.09 12.42
C ALA A 75 -8.80 -6.91 13.33
N ALA A 76 -8.11 -6.25 14.27
CA ALA A 76 -7.26 -6.94 15.25
C ALA A 76 -7.00 -6.08 16.49
N LEU A 77 -6.75 -6.73 17.62
CA LEU A 77 -6.16 -6.13 18.81
C LEU A 77 -4.82 -6.82 19.08
N LEU A 78 -3.73 -6.06 18.92
CA LEU A 78 -2.35 -6.56 19.07
C LEU A 78 -1.79 -6.15 20.43
N HIS A 79 -1.18 -7.08 21.15
CA HIS A 79 -0.75 -6.87 22.54
C HIS A 79 0.76 -6.82 22.67
N PHE A 80 1.33 -5.63 22.88
CA PHE A 80 2.77 -5.46 23.09
C PHE A 80 3.09 -5.14 24.55
N SER A 81 4.36 -5.31 24.92
CA SER A 81 4.82 -5.06 26.29
C SER A 81 4.55 -3.63 26.79
N ARG A 82 4.48 -2.65 25.88
CA ARG A 82 4.35 -1.22 26.22
C ARG A 82 3.03 -0.59 25.77
N ALA A 83 2.29 -1.24 24.88
CA ALA A 83 1.09 -0.70 24.27
C ALA A 83 0.20 -1.82 23.70
N ASP A 84 -1.09 -1.55 23.60
CA ASP A 84 -2.01 -2.32 22.76
C ASP A 84 -2.24 -1.54 21.47
N VAL A 85 -2.37 -2.23 20.33
CA VAL A 85 -2.67 -1.59 19.04
C VAL A 85 -3.96 -2.18 18.50
N LEU A 86 -5.02 -1.37 18.50
CA LEU A 86 -6.26 -1.70 17.83
C LEU A 86 -6.14 -1.31 16.36
N VAL A 87 -6.26 -2.30 15.46
CA VAL A 87 -6.30 -2.10 14.02
C VAL A 87 -7.76 -2.16 13.57
N THR A 88 -8.19 -1.15 12.82
CA THR A 88 -9.50 -1.15 12.16
C THR A 88 -9.38 -1.25 10.66
N ALA A 89 -10.43 -1.75 10.04
CA ALA A 89 -10.53 -1.96 8.61
C ALA A 89 -11.82 -1.35 8.10
N ARG A 90 -11.72 -0.52 7.07
CA ARG A 90 -12.85 0.14 6.44
C ARG A 90 -12.90 -0.23 4.97
N ASP A 91 -14.07 -0.70 4.52
CA ASP A 91 -14.32 -0.93 3.10
C ASP A 91 -14.57 0.40 2.38
N SER A 92 -14.36 0.40 1.06
CA SER A 92 -14.88 1.43 0.18
C SER A 92 -16.38 1.15 -0.02
N ALA A 93 -17.23 1.98 0.60
CA ALA A 93 -18.71 1.89 0.59
C ALA A 93 -19.29 1.37 -0.74
N GLY A 94 -19.67 0.09 -0.80
CA GLY A 94 -20.30 -0.52 -1.98
C GLY A 94 -19.46 -0.52 -3.27
N LYS A 95 -18.13 -0.37 -3.17
CA LYS A 95 -17.24 -0.14 -4.31
C LYS A 95 -15.94 -0.93 -4.32
N ALA A 96 -15.67 -1.77 -3.32
CA ALA A 96 -14.44 -2.57 -3.33
C ALA A 96 -14.39 -3.42 -4.60
N ALA A 97 -13.50 -3.05 -5.52
CA ALA A 97 -13.23 -3.84 -6.70
C ALA A 97 -12.65 -5.21 -6.28
N HIS A 98 -12.67 -6.18 -7.20
CA HIS A 98 -12.26 -7.55 -6.92
C HIS A 98 -10.89 -7.68 -6.22
N GLY A 99 -9.95 -6.76 -6.46
CA GLY A 99 -8.63 -6.73 -5.82
C GLY A 99 -8.39 -5.60 -4.80
N GLU A 100 -9.42 -4.83 -4.42
CA GLU A 100 -9.26 -3.79 -3.41
C GLU A 100 -9.37 -4.36 -1.99
N GLY A 101 -8.38 -4.06 -1.16
CA GLY A 101 -8.38 -4.42 0.25
C GLY A 101 -8.99 -3.36 1.15
N ALA A 102 -9.23 -3.73 2.41
CA ALA A 102 -9.70 -2.77 3.40
C ALA A 102 -8.64 -1.70 3.65
N ARG A 103 -9.06 -0.44 3.81
CA ARG A 103 -8.17 0.60 4.36
C ARG A 103 -7.97 0.36 5.85
N LEU A 104 -6.72 0.25 6.25
CA LEU A 104 -6.32 -0.06 7.61
C LEU A 104 -5.96 1.21 8.38
N SER A 105 -6.51 1.34 9.58
CA SER A 105 -6.15 2.38 10.54
C SER A 105 -5.67 1.75 11.84
N SER A 106 -4.77 2.41 12.56
CA SER A 106 -4.28 1.95 13.86
C SER A 106 -4.53 2.97 14.97
N TYR A 107 -4.85 2.45 16.14
CA TYR A 107 -5.09 3.19 17.37
C TYR A 107 -4.16 2.61 18.43
N VAL A 108 -3.12 3.35 18.76
CA VAL A 108 -2.13 2.94 19.77
C VAL A 108 -2.64 3.35 21.13
N LEU A 109 -2.81 2.36 22.00
CA LEU A 109 -3.39 2.48 23.33
C LEU A 109 -2.32 2.15 24.37
N ARG A 110 -2.31 2.89 25.48
CA ARG A 110 -1.42 2.61 26.60
C ARG A 110 -2.21 2.58 27.90
N LYS A 111 -1.89 1.62 28.76
CA LYS A 111 -2.43 1.57 30.12
C LYS A 111 -1.82 2.69 30.95
N SER A 112 -2.68 3.51 31.55
CA SER A 112 -2.32 4.55 32.52
C SER A 112 -3.27 4.46 33.70
N GLY A 113 -2.76 4.10 34.88
CA GLY A 113 -3.59 3.90 36.08
C GLY A 113 -4.62 2.78 35.92
N GLY A 114 -4.27 1.69 35.22
CA GLY A 114 -5.17 0.55 34.97
C GLY A 114 -6.18 0.76 33.83
N VAL A 115 -6.26 1.97 33.26
CA VAL A 115 -7.21 2.30 32.19
C VAL A 115 -6.48 2.47 30.86
N LEU A 116 -7.03 1.93 29.78
CA LEU A 116 -6.51 2.16 28.42
C LEU A 116 -6.78 3.60 27.99
N ARG A 117 -5.73 4.26 27.48
CA ARG A 117 -5.80 5.62 26.93
C ARG A 117 -5.25 5.61 25.52
N LEU A 118 -5.98 6.25 24.60
CA LEU A 118 -5.50 6.51 23.24
C LEU A 118 -4.29 7.44 23.29
N VAL A 119 -3.17 7.00 22.71
CA VAL A 119 -1.91 7.75 22.62
C VAL A 119 -1.77 8.39 21.25
N THR A 120 -2.00 7.62 20.19
CA THR A 120 -1.87 8.11 18.82
C THR A 120 -2.73 7.32 17.85
N VAL A 121 -3.09 7.95 16.73
CA VAL A 121 -3.85 7.33 15.63
C VAL A 121 -3.04 7.45 14.35
N ARG A 122 -3.03 6.38 13.54
CA ARG A 122 -2.57 6.41 12.15
C ARG A 122 -3.73 5.96 11.28
N ARG A 123 -4.41 6.91 10.66
CA ARG A 123 -5.53 6.61 9.76
C ARG A 123 -5.00 6.20 8.39
N ASP A 124 -5.68 5.24 7.78
CA ASP A 124 -5.46 4.80 6.40
C ASP A 124 -3.96 4.60 6.09
N PHE A 125 -3.24 3.96 7.02
CA PHE A 125 -1.79 3.78 6.93
C PHE A 125 -1.40 2.72 5.89
N ALA A 126 -2.33 1.83 5.55
CA ALA A 126 -2.17 0.77 4.58
C ALA A 126 -3.51 0.38 3.97
N GLU A 127 -3.43 -0.34 2.86
CA GLU A 127 -4.51 -1.15 2.33
C GLU A 127 -4.13 -2.62 2.54
N ALA A 128 -5.09 -3.43 2.97
CA ALA A 128 -4.88 -4.86 3.19
C ALA A 128 -4.62 -5.61 1.88
N ASN A 129 -3.96 -6.76 1.96
CA ASN A 129 -3.65 -7.60 0.79
C ASN A 129 -4.80 -8.57 0.43
N ALA A 130 -5.98 -8.42 1.02
CA ALA A 130 -7.11 -9.32 0.80
C ALA A 130 -8.13 -8.66 -0.12
N ALA A 131 -8.87 -9.46 -0.89
CA ALA A 131 -9.91 -8.97 -1.78
C ALA A 131 -11.15 -8.42 -1.06
N TRP A 132 -11.98 -7.69 -1.80
CA TRP A 132 -13.35 -7.31 -1.43
C TRP A 132 -13.47 -6.46 -0.15
N GLY A 133 -12.50 -5.58 0.10
CA GLY A 133 -12.50 -4.75 1.30
C GLY A 133 -12.29 -5.54 2.58
N ASN A 134 -11.70 -6.74 2.49
CA ASN A 134 -11.32 -7.54 3.65
C ASN A 134 -9.97 -7.07 4.20
N ALA A 135 -9.81 -7.13 5.53
CA ALA A 135 -8.56 -6.82 6.21
C ALA A 135 -7.52 -7.94 6.09
N GLY A 136 -7.96 -9.14 5.73
CA GLY A 136 -7.17 -10.36 5.82
C GLY A 136 -6.85 -10.72 7.28
N ARG A 137 -5.75 -11.43 7.48
CA ARG A 137 -5.23 -11.80 8.79
C ARG A 137 -4.18 -10.78 9.24
N ILE A 138 -4.37 -10.21 10.42
CA ILE A 138 -3.42 -9.28 11.04
C ILE A 138 -2.88 -9.92 12.32
N VAL A 139 -1.57 -10.11 12.39
CA VAL A 139 -0.90 -10.70 13.55
C VAL A 139 0.20 -9.81 14.07
N GLN A 140 0.47 -9.94 15.37
CA GLN A 140 1.61 -9.31 16.02
C GLN A 140 2.92 -9.89 15.49
N ALA A 141 3.91 -9.02 15.32
CA ALA A 141 5.28 -9.40 15.01
C ALA A 141 6.27 -8.55 15.81
N ARG A 142 7.53 -9.02 15.85
CA ARG A 142 8.63 -8.30 16.45
C ARG A 142 9.84 -8.41 15.53
N PHE A 143 10.35 -7.28 15.06
CA PHE A 143 11.50 -7.18 14.15
C PHE A 143 12.71 -6.73 14.95
N ALA A 144 13.50 -7.69 15.44
CA ALA A 144 14.51 -7.47 16.46
C ALA A 144 13.97 -6.72 17.69
N ASP A 145 14.31 -5.44 17.84
CA ASP A 145 13.88 -4.60 18.96
C ASP A 145 12.57 -3.84 18.69
N ASP A 146 12.08 -3.85 17.46
CA ASP A 146 10.87 -3.14 17.07
C ASP A 146 9.63 -4.03 17.19
N ASP A 147 8.62 -3.55 17.89
CA ASP A 147 7.25 -4.08 17.80
C ASP A 147 6.70 -3.84 16.38
N GLY A 148 5.82 -4.71 15.89
CA GLY A 148 5.26 -4.58 14.56
C GLY A 148 4.09 -5.52 14.28
N MET A 149 3.71 -5.61 13.02
CA MET A 149 2.62 -6.49 12.58
C MET A 149 2.85 -7.03 11.17
N ILE A 150 2.20 -8.16 10.91
CA ILE A 150 2.12 -8.78 9.58
C ILE A 150 0.65 -8.77 9.18
N VAL A 151 0.37 -8.21 8.01
CA VAL A 151 -0.96 -8.16 7.39
C VAL A 151 -0.92 -9.10 6.18
N SER A 152 -1.62 -10.21 6.26
CA SER A 152 -1.68 -11.23 5.21
C SER A 152 -3.06 -11.29 4.58
N GLY A 153 -3.11 -11.42 3.27
CA GLY A 153 -4.36 -11.58 2.52
C GLY A 153 -4.12 -12.37 1.26
N SER A 154 -5.21 -12.87 0.70
CA SER A 154 -5.23 -13.48 -0.62
C SER A 154 -6.45 -13.01 -1.39
N GLU A 155 -6.35 -13.13 -2.71
CA GLU A 155 -7.44 -12.93 -3.63
C GLU A 155 -7.57 -14.15 -4.53
N THR A 156 -8.79 -14.39 -5.02
CA THR A 156 -9.06 -15.45 -5.98
C THR A 156 -9.74 -14.84 -7.19
N ALA A 157 -9.12 -14.99 -8.36
CA ALA A 157 -9.62 -14.51 -9.63
C ALA A 157 -9.51 -15.62 -10.69
N GLN A 158 -10.62 -15.89 -11.38
CA GLN A 158 -10.68 -16.86 -12.49
C GLN A 158 -10.15 -18.27 -12.13
N GLY A 159 -10.27 -18.67 -10.86
CA GLY A 159 -9.80 -19.97 -10.39
C GLY A 159 -8.32 -20.01 -9.95
N TYR A 160 -7.59 -18.92 -10.10
CA TYR A 160 -6.27 -18.73 -9.50
C TYR A 160 -6.40 -17.99 -8.18
N THR A 161 -5.59 -18.36 -7.19
CA THR A 161 -5.46 -17.64 -5.93
C THR A 161 -4.02 -17.20 -5.76
N ASP A 162 -3.80 -15.95 -5.44
CA ASP A 162 -2.52 -15.41 -5.04
C ASP A 162 -2.66 -14.72 -3.69
N GLY A 163 -1.57 -14.65 -2.94
CA GLY A 163 -1.62 -14.01 -1.63
C GLY A 163 -0.27 -13.51 -1.19
N ALA A 164 -0.31 -12.50 -0.32
CA ALA A 164 0.88 -11.81 0.14
C ALA A 164 0.76 -11.37 1.59
N ALA A 165 1.91 -11.21 2.23
CA ALA A 165 2.06 -10.66 3.57
C ALA A 165 2.84 -9.35 3.53
N SER A 166 2.24 -8.27 4.04
CA SER A 166 2.86 -6.96 4.19
C SER A 166 3.30 -6.78 5.64
N LEU A 167 4.57 -6.43 5.84
CA LEU A 167 5.21 -6.36 7.15
C LEU A 167 5.44 -4.91 7.55
N TYR A 168 5.13 -4.56 8.80
CA TYR A 168 5.21 -3.20 9.31
C TYR A 168 5.90 -3.16 10.67
N ALA A 169 6.91 -2.30 10.83
CA ALA A 169 7.57 -2.04 12.11
C ALA A 169 7.10 -0.72 12.73
N PHE A 170 7.03 -0.66 14.05
CA PHE A 170 6.69 0.54 14.81
C PHE A 170 7.96 1.30 15.20
N ARG A 171 8.36 2.25 14.35
CA ARG A 171 9.61 3.02 14.51
C ARG A 171 9.34 4.50 14.62
N SER A 172 10.04 5.18 15.53
CA SER A 172 9.98 6.64 15.70
C SER A 172 8.55 7.19 15.85
N GLY A 173 7.68 6.41 16.52
CA GLY A 173 6.26 6.75 16.69
C GLY A 173 5.41 6.60 15.43
N GLY A 174 5.94 6.07 14.33
CA GLY A 174 5.24 5.77 13.09
C GLY A 174 5.04 4.27 12.85
N ILE A 175 4.30 3.96 11.78
CA ILE A 175 4.21 2.62 11.20
C ILE A 175 5.02 2.65 9.91
N VAL A 176 6.11 1.90 9.87
CA VAL A 176 7.05 1.89 8.75
C VAL A 176 6.87 0.58 7.97
N PRO A 177 6.51 0.64 6.67
CA PRO A 177 6.45 -0.56 5.85
C PRO A 177 7.86 -1.12 5.65
N LEU A 178 8.02 -2.42 5.90
CA LEU A 178 9.24 -3.16 5.59
C LEU A 178 9.17 -3.77 4.18
N GLY A 179 7.96 -4.02 3.70
CA GLY A 179 7.69 -4.52 2.36
C GLY A 179 6.71 -5.67 2.38
N THR A 180 6.51 -6.25 1.21
CA THR A 180 5.53 -7.31 0.96
C THR A 180 6.24 -8.55 0.45
N ILE A 181 5.81 -9.72 0.93
CA ILE A 181 6.34 -11.03 0.57
C ILE A 181 5.20 -11.86 -0.02
N PRO A 182 5.36 -12.48 -1.19
CA PRO A 182 4.39 -13.45 -1.72
C PRO A 182 4.29 -14.65 -0.78
N THR A 183 3.07 -15.04 -0.41
CA THR A 183 2.82 -16.11 0.55
C THR A 183 1.86 -17.19 0.07
N GLU A 184 1.13 -16.97 -1.02
CA GLU A 184 0.20 -17.96 -1.54
C GLU A 184 0.17 -17.90 -3.06
N TRP A 185 0.04 -19.05 -3.69
CA TRP A 185 -0.27 -19.21 -5.10
C TRP A 185 -0.98 -20.55 -5.32
N ASP A 186 -2.06 -20.59 -6.08
CA ASP A 186 -2.85 -21.77 -6.35
C ASP A 186 -3.56 -21.65 -7.70
N ASN A 187 -3.64 -22.74 -8.47
CA ASN A 187 -4.38 -22.80 -9.74
C ASN A 187 -5.55 -23.81 -9.71
N GLY A 188 -5.91 -24.34 -8.54
CA GLY A 188 -6.84 -25.46 -8.40
C GLY A 188 -8.28 -25.15 -8.82
N GLY A 189 -8.66 -23.87 -8.91
CA GLY A 189 -9.95 -23.47 -9.45
C GLY A 189 -9.96 -23.29 -10.98
N ALA A 190 -8.79 -23.23 -11.62
CA ALA A 190 -8.64 -23.01 -13.06
C ALA A 190 -8.21 -24.28 -13.81
N GLU A 191 -7.48 -25.18 -13.14
CA GLU A 191 -7.00 -26.43 -13.73
C GLU A 191 -8.05 -27.54 -13.58
N GLU A 192 -8.37 -28.21 -14.69
CA GLU A 192 -9.37 -29.30 -14.72
C GLU A 192 -8.74 -30.67 -14.39
N ASP A 193 -7.41 -30.80 -14.54
CA ASP A 193 -6.65 -32.01 -14.22
C ASP A 193 -6.00 -31.90 -12.83
N ASP A 194 -6.54 -32.64 -11.84
CA ASP A 194 -6.01 -32.72 -10.48
C ASP A 194 -4.49 -33.03 -10.41
N GLY A 195 -3.95 -33.73 -11.42
CA GLY A 195 -2.53 -34.03 -11.52
C GLY A 195 -1.65 -32.82 -11.82
N LYS A 196 -2.23 -31.74 -12.33
CA LYS A 196 -1.55 -30.47 -12.68
C LYS A 196 -1.86 -29.34 -11.70
N VAL A 197 -2.73 -29.58 -10.72
CA VAL A 197 -2.98 -28.63 -9.65
C VAL A 197 -1.70 -28.45 -8.83
N VAL A 198 -1.36 -27.19 -8.62
CA VAL A 198 -0.24 -26.74 -7.83
C VAL A 198 -0.76 -25.76 -6.77
N THR A 199 -0.41 -26.03 -5.52
CA THR A 199 -0.72 -25.15 -4.38
C THR A 199 0.56 -24.80 -3.66
N ILE A 200 0.78 -23.52 -3.40
CA ILE A 200 1.94 -23.00 -2.70
C ILE A 200 1.46 -22.18 -1.52
N LYS A 201 1.99 -22.47 -0.33
CA LYS A 201 1.78 -21.67 0.87
C LYS A 201 3.09 -21.38 1.56
N ALA A 202 3.26 -20.15 2.03
CA ALA A 202 4.43 -19.73 2.76
C ALA A 202 4.13 -19.52 4.24
N THR A 203 5.10 -19.83 5.09
CA THR A 203 5.10 -19.46 6.50
C THR A 203 6.25 -18.51 6.76
N ILE A 204 5.95 -17.33 7.31
CA ILE A 204 6.96 -16.39 7.80
C ILE A 204 7.36 -16.83 9.21
N ALA A 205 8.65 -17.14 9.42
CA ALA A 205 9.17 -17.59 10.71
C ALA A 205 9.24 -16.40 11.70
N SER A 206 8.17 -16.23 12.48
CA SER A 206 8.00 -15.10 13.40
C SER A 206 9.03 -15.03 14.53
N GLU A 207 9.73 -16.13 14.82
CA GLU A 207 10.78 -16.21 15.83
C GLU A 207 12.16 -15.76 15.31
N GLN A 208 12.32 -15.60 13.99
CA GLN A 208 13.58 -15.28 13.31
C GLN A 208 13.48 -13.97 12.51
N LEU A 209 12.64 -13.03 12.99
CA LEU A 209 12.48 -11.73 12.36
C LEU A 209 13.60 -10.79 12.81
N GLU A 210 14.55 -10.55 11.92
CA GLU A 210 15.61 -9.57 12.10
C GLU A 210 15.11 -8.16 11.68
N THR A 211 15.92 -7.14 11.94
CA THR A 211 15.58 -5.73 11.62
C THR A 211 15.30 -5.51 10.14
N ASP A 212 16.07 -6.17 9.28
CA ASP A 212 16.02 -6.06 7.82
C ASP A 212 15.84 -7.39 7.09
N ARG A 213 15.72 -8.53 7.80
CA ARG A 213 15.62 -9.86 7.19
C ARG A 213 14.48 -10.69 7.76
N VAL A 214 13.93 -11.53 6.90
CA VAL A 214 12.81 -12.42 7.22
C VAL A 214 13.07 -13.79 6.62
N HIS A 215 12.98 -14.83 7.44
CA HIS A 215 13.01 -16.22 6.99
C HIS A 215 11.60 -16.68 6.58
N VAL A 216 11.47 -17.20 5.37
CA VAL A 216 10.20 -17.63 4.77
C VAL A 216 10.33 -19.05 4.23
N ILE A 217 9.39 -19.89 4.63
CA ILE A 217 9.33 -21.31 4.28
C ILE A 217 8.16 -21.53 3.32
N TYR A 218 8.45 -21.83 2.05
CA TYR A 218 7.46 -22.15 1.02
C TYR A 218 7.22 -23.66 0.99
N THR A 219 5.95 -24.07 1.03
CA THR A 219 5.52 -25.45 0.79
C THR A 219 4.76 -25.50 -0.52
N ARG A 220 5.33 -26.17 -1.52
CA ARG A 220 4.72 -26.42 -2.83
C ARG A 220 4.18 -27.85 -2.87
N LYS A 221 2.91 -27.98 -3.23
CA LYS A 221 2.25 -29.26 -3.49
C LYS A 221 1.90 -29.35 -4.96
N ALA A 222 2.29 -30.43 -5.63
CA ALA A 222 2.01 -30.66 -7.05
C ALA A 222 2.00 -32.16 -7.34
N ALA A 223 1.03 -32.65 -8.12
CA ALA A 223 0.94 -34.05 -8.54
C ALA A 223 1.11 -35.06 -7.37
N GLY A 224 0.50 -34.78 -6.22
CA GLY A 224 0.62 -35.61 -5.00
C GLY A 224 1.97 -35.55 -4.27
N THR A 225 2.92 -34.76 -4.75
CA THR A 225 4.21 -34.52 -4.07
C THR A 225 4.17 -33.21 -3.30
N SER A 226 4.92 -33.15 -2.19
CA SER A 226 5.10 -31.93 -1.38
C SER A 226 6.58 -31.64 -1.24
N GLN A 227 6.97 -30.39 -1.51
CA GLN A 227 8.34 -29.92 -1.43
C GLN A 227 8.39 -28.64 -0.60
N THR A 228 9.43 -28.49 0.20
CA THR A 228 9.66 -27.30 1.01
C THR A 228 10.92 -26.58 0.55
N GLN A 229 10.86 -25.25 0.48
CA GLN A 229 11.97 -24.38 0.13
C GLN A 229 12.07 -23.27 1.17
N GLU A 230 13.27 -23.08 1.70
CA GLU A 230 13.58 -22.01 2.65
C GLU A 230 14.24 -20.85 1.93
N THR A 231 13.84 -19.63 2.30
CA THR A 231 14.34 -18.40 1.69
C THR A 231 14.56 -17.32 2.74
N ILE A 232 15.58 -16.49 2.52
CA ILE A 232 15.79 -15.27 3.31
C ILE A 232 15.47 -14.08 2.42
N TRP A 233 14.58 -13.23 2.90
CA TRP A 233 14.22 -11.98 2.26
C TRP A 233 14.81 -10.82 3.02
N ARG A 234 15.36 -9.85 2.30
CA ARG A 234 15.93 -8.64 2.88
C ARG A 234 15.16 -7.41 2.47
N THR A 235 14.76 -6.59 3.43
CA THR A 235 14.13 -5.30 3.13
C THR A 235 15.17 -4.25 2.79
N ARG A 236 14.93 -3.52 1.70
CA ARG A 236 15.66 -2.33 1.30
C ARG A 236 14.67 -1.31 0.78
N ASN A 237 14.67 -0.13 1.38
CA ASN A 237 13.77 0.98 1.01
C ASN A 237 12.28 0.57 0.98
N GLY A 238 11.84 -0.23 1.96
CA GLY A 238 10.43 -0.65 2.07
C GLY A 238 10.01 -1.73 1.06
N LYS A 239 10.96 -2.38 0.39
CA LYS A 239 10.72 -3.51 -0.51
C LYS A 239 11.57 -4.71 -0.10
N PHE A 240 10.99 -5.91 -0.14
CA PHE A 240 11.74 -7.13 0.09
C PHE A 240 12.34 -7.63 -1.22
N ALA A 241 13.62 -8.04 -1.16
CA ALA A 241 14.31 -8.75 -2.22
C ALA A 241 14.81 -10.09 -1.69
N LEU A 242 14.84 -11.11 -2.55
CA LEU A 242 15.37 -12.42 -2.20
C LEU A 242 16.89 -12.34 -1.99
N GLU A 243 17.34 -12.60 -0.76
CA GLU A 243 18.76 -12.60 -0.38
C GLU A 243 19.37 -14.01 -0.40
N SER A 244 18.60 -15.05 -0.10
CA SER A 244 19.08 -16.44 -0.19
C SER A 244 17.94 -17.42 -0.41
N GLY A 245 18.28 -18.62 -0.88
CA GLY A 245 17.32 -19.67 -1.22
C GLY A 245 16.83 -19.59 -2.67
N ARG A 246 15.80 -20.38 -2.99
CA ARG A 246 15.14 -20.40 -4.29
C ARG A 246 13.64 -20.33 -4.08
N LEU A 247 12.97 -19.49 -4.85
CA LEU A 247 11.51 -19.41 -4.85
C LEU A 247 10.90 -20.50 -5.74
N PRO A 248 9.68 -20.97 -5.41
CA PRO A 248 8.86 -21.69 -6.38
C PRO A 248 8.72 -20.88 -7.67
N GLU A 249 8.77 -21.54 -8.81
CA GLU A 249 8.79 -20.87 -10.12
C GLU A 249 7.48 -20.11 -10.38
N GLU A 250 6.37 -20.64 -9.89
CA GLU A 250 5.05 -20.02 -9.99
C GLU A 250 5.00 -18.69 -9.23
N ILE A 251 5.54 -18.66 -8.00
CA ILE A 251 5.65 -17.42 -7.20
C ILE A 251 6.56 -16.41 -7.90
N ALA A 252 7.72 -16.85 -8.39
CA ALA A 252 8.67 -15.97 -9.07
C ALA A 252 8.07 -15.34 -10.34
N ALA A 253 7.37 -16.14 -11.13
CA ALA A 253 6.74 -15.69 -12.37
C ALA A 253 5.58 -14.71 -12.11
N ASP A 254 4.66 -15.07 -11.23
CA ASP A 254 3.41 -14.33 -11.03
C ASP A 254 3.64 -12.99 -10.30
N PHE A 255 4.51 -13.03 -9.28
CA PHE A 255 4.89 -11.82 -8.52
C PHE A 255 6.06 -11.05 -9.15
N LYS A 256 6.59 -11.51 -10.29
CA LYS A 256 7.71 -10.90 -11.01
C LYS A 256 8.94 -10.67 -10.11
N VAL A 257 9.23 -11.65 -9.24
CA VAL A 257 10.39 -11.62 -8.35
C VAL A 257 11.47 -12.57 -8.88
N SER A 258 12.74 -12.18 -8.79
CA SER A 258 13.85 -13.09 -9.13
C SER A 258 13.76 -14.37 -8.32
N SER A 259 13.79 -15.52 -9.01
CA SER A 259 13.79 -16.84 -8.39
C SER A 259 15.11 -17.17 -7.66
N SER A 260 16.15 -16.36 -7.89
CA SER A 260 17.49 -16.52 -7.33
C SER A 260 17.99 -15.25 -6.64
N PRO A 261 18.93 -15.37 -5.68
CA PRO A 261 19.40 -14.23 -4.91
C PRO A 261 20.11 -13.16 -5.73
N THR A 262 19.94 -11.89 -5.34
CA THR A 262 20.80 -10.80 -5.83
C THR A 262 22.16 -10.83 -5.12
N VAL A 263 23.23 -11.16 -5.85
CA VAL A 263 24.61 -11.06 -5.34
C VAL A 263 25.05 -9.60 -5.37
N ASP A 264 25.19 -8.98 -4.21
CA ASP A 264 25.73 -7.61 -4.12
C ASP A 264 27.26 -7.62 -4.06
N GLY A 265 27.90 -6.83 -4.92
CA GLY A 265 29.33 -6.54 -4.81
C GLY A 265 29.99 -5.82 -5.99
N SER A 266 29.33 -5.72 -7.14
CA SER A 266 29.74 -4.83 -8.22
C SER A 266 28.62 -4.81 -9.26
N SER A 267 28.23 -3.63 -9.71
CA SER A 267 27.65 -3.50 -11.05
C SER A 267 28.80 -3.22 -12.02
N PRO A 268 29.38 -4.20 -12.73
CA PRO A 268 29.85 -3.98 -14.08
C PRO A 268 28.63 -3.89 -15.01
N PRO A 269 28.74 -3.16 -16.13
CA PRO A 269 27.63 -2.96 -17.04
C PRO A 269 27.17 -4.32 -17.57
N ALA A 270 25.89 -4.62 -17.43
CA ALA A 270 25.31 -5.80 -18.04
C ALA A 270 25.53 -5.69 -19.56
N ALA A 271 26.36 -6.60 -20.07
CA ALA A 271 26.50 -6.85 -21.48
C ALA A 271 25.14 -7.29 -22.03
N ALA A 272 24.86 -6.83 -23.24
CA ALA A 272 23.62 -7.05 -23.97
C ALA A 272 23.23 -8.53 -24.04
N ASP A 273 22.03 -8.83 -23.56
CA ASP A 273 21.16 -9.80 -24.21
C ASP A 273 19.73 -9.25 -24.18
N GLY A 274 19.06 -9.28 -25.33
CA GLY A 274 17.94 -8.41 -25.66
C GLY A 274 16.61 -8.81 -25.04
N GLY A 275 15.91 -7.80 -24.48
CA GLY A 275 14.46 -7.75 -24.36
C GLY A 275 13.89 -7.86 -22.94
N GLN A 276 13.35 -6.74 -22.44
CA GLN A 276 12.51 -6.51 -21.22
C GLN A 276 13.28 -6.13 -19.93
N SER A 277 12.86 -5.17 -19.08
CA SER A 277 11.84 -4.12 -19.12
C SER A 277 12.01 -3.16 -17.93
N GLY A 278 11.78 -1.85 -18.11
CA GLY A 278 11.71 -0.87 -17.01
C GLY A 278 10.44 -0.98 -16.14
N PRO A 279 10.35 -0.21 -15.04
CA PRO A 279 9.21 -0.24 -14.12
C PRO A 279 7.89 0.10 -14.83
N ILE A 280 6.83 -0.66 -14.51
CA ILE A 280 5.46 -0.36 -14.92
C ILE A 280 4.86 0.57 -13.87
N LEU A 281 4.43 1.74 -14.31
CA LEU A 281 3.73 2.75 -13.52
C LEU A 281 2.24 2.64 -13.82
N THR A 282 1.38 2.74 -12.83
CA THR A 282 -0.08 2.74 -13.05
C THR A 282 -0.70 4.03 -12.54
N ILE A 283 -1.87 4.38 -13.07
CA ILE A 283 -2.65 5.52 -12.57
C ILE A 283 -3.15 5.32 -11.12
N GLU A 284 -3.03 4.11 -10.59
CA GLU A 284 -3.38 3.71 -9.22
C GLU A 284 -2.15 3.52 -8.33
N ASP A 285 -0.95 3.91 -8.79
CA ASP A 285 0.28 3.80 -8.00
C ASP A 285 0.12 4.56 -6.66
N ARG A 286 0.38 3.87 -5.55
CA ARG A 286 0.24 4.40 -4.18
C ARG A 286 1.23 5.52 -3.89
N GLU A 287 2.30 5.65 -4.67
CA GLU A 287 3.29 6.72 -4.53
C GLU A 287 2.89 8.01 -5.29
N LEU A 288 1.70 8.05 -5.91
CA LEU A 288 1.20 9.26 -6.55
C LEU A 288 0.81 10.32 -5.52
N ALA A 289 1.41 11.50 -5.66
CA ALA A 289 1.23 12.63 -4.76
C ALA A 289 0.88 13.91 -5.54
N PRO A 290 0.43 14.99 -4.88
CA PRO A 290 0.25 16.27 -5.55
C PRO A 290 1.52 16.70 -6.30
N VAL A 291 1.38 17.00 -7.59
CA VAL A 291 2.51 17.39 -8.43
C VAL A 291 2.95 18.83 -8.19
N PRO A 292 4.22 19.17 -8.46
CA PRO A 292 4.71 20.55 -8.41
C PRO A 292 3.88 21.54 -9.26
N SER A 293 3.88 22.82 -8.86
CA SER A 293 3.00 23.84 -9.46
C SER A 293 3.31 24.13 -10.94
N ASP A 294 4.56 24.01 -11.36
CA ASP A 294 5.03 24.09 -12.75
C ASP A 294 4.53 22.91 -13.58
N VAL A 295 4.62 21.69 -13.04
CA VAL A 295 4.11 20.46 -13.68
C VAL A 295 2.59 20.52 -13.83
N SER A 296 1.86 20.92 -12.78
CA SER A 296 0.40 21.07 -12.86
C SER A 296 -0.03 22.13 -13.87
N LYS A 297 0.69 23.26 -13.99
CA LYS A 297 0.40 24.28 -15.01
C LYS A 297 0.57 23.74 -16.42
N ALA A 298 1.61 22.95 -16.68
CA ALA A 298 1.82 22.33 -17.98
C ALA A 298 0.65 21.43 -18.39
N VAL A 299 0.14 20.61 -17.46
CA VAL A 299 -1.02 19.73 -17.72
C VAL A 299 -2.34 20.50 -17.84
N LYS A 300 -2.53 21.58 -17.07
CA LYS A 300 -3.76 22.40 -17.14
C LYS A 300 -3.97 23.11 -18.47
N HIS A 301 -2.93 23.22 -19.30
CA HIS A 301 -3.04 23.74 -20.66
C HIS A 301 -3.36 22.66 -21.71
N ASP A 302 -3.40 21.39 -21.30
CA ASP A 302 -3.75 20.27 -22.17
C ASP A 302 -5.27 20.15 -22.35
N PRO A 303 -5.79 20.01 -23.58
CA PRO A 303 -7.22 19.88 -23.83
C PRO A 303 -7.89 18.68 -23.16
N ALA A 304 -7.14 17.62 -22.81
CA ALA A 304 -7.67 16.45 -22.11
C ALA A 304 -7.86 16.69 -20.60
N TYR A 305 -7.38 17.81 -20.06
CA TYR A 305 -7.57 18.17 -18.65
C TYR A 305 -8.94 18.82 -18.42
N ALA A 306 -9.66 18.34 -17.40
CA ALA A 306 -10.87 18.99 -16.91
C ALA A 306 -10.61 19.71 -15.58
N ASP A 307 -11.08 20.96 -15.47
CA ASP A 307 -10.82 21.86 -14.33
C ASP A 307 -11.30 21.32 -12.97
N SER A 308 -12.24 20.38 -12.97
CA SER A 308 -12.72 19.70 -11.76
C SER A 308 -11.75 18.64 -11.23
N CYS A 309 -10.72 18.27 -11.99
CA CYS A 309 -9.83 17.16 -11.66
C CYS A 309 -8.60 17.60 -10.86
N LYS A 310 -8.33 16.86 -9.78
CA LYS A 310 -7.10 17.02 -8.98
C LYS A 310 -5.96 16.25 -9.62
N LEU A 311 -4.85 16.93 -9.94
CA LEU A 311 -3.66 16.29 -10.51
C LEU A 311 -2.79 15.65 -9.42
N ILE A 312 -2.38 14.39 -9.66
CA ILE A 312 -1.43 13.63 -8.86
C ILE A 312 -0.39 12.98 -9.77
N GLY A 313 0.78 12.64 -9.23
CA GLY A 313 1.88 12.15 -10.03
C GLY A 313 3.12 11.84 -9.21
N ARG A 314 4.15 11.37 -9.90
CA ARG A 314 5.46 11.10 -9.30
C ARG A 314 6.60 11.35 -10.30
N PRO A 315 7.81 11.67 -9.82
CA PRO A 315 8.99 11.67 -10.67
C PRO A 315 9.23 10.29 -11.28
N ILE A 316 9.65 10.28 -12.55
CA ILE A 316 10.03 9.09 -13.32
C ILE A 316 11.33 9.39 -14.09
N LEU A 317 12.01 8.36 -14.57
CA LEU A 317 13.28 8.51 -15.32
C LEU A 317 13.25 7.89 -16.73
N PRO A 318 12.33 8.28 -17.63
CA PRO A 318 12.42 7.93 -19.05
C PRO A 318 13.51 8.73 -19.79
N SER A 319 14.03 9.84 -19.26
CA SER A 319 15.16 10.56 -19.87
C SER A 319 16.49 9.96 -19.45
N ILE A 320 17.42 9.83 -20.39
CA ILE A 320 18.79 9.36 -20.14
C ILE A 320 19.71 10.50 -19.73
N GLY A 321 19.29 11.75 -20.00
CA GLY A 321 19.96 12.94 -19.50
C GLY A 321 19.53 13.26 -18.07
N ALA A 322 20.47 13.29 -17.13
CA ALA A 322 20.26 13.76 -15.74
C ALA A 322 19.80 15.23 -15.62
N ALA A 323 19.79 15.95 -16.75
CA ALA A 323 19.39 17.35 -16.92
C ALA A 323 17.87 17.56 -17.12
N LEU A 324 17.08 16.50 -17.26
CA LEU A 324 15.64 16.60 -17.48
C LEU A 324 14.91 15.84 -16.38
N ARG A 325 14.14 16.57 -15.57
CA ARG A 325 13.24 15.96 -14.59
C ARG A 325 11.93 15.63 -15.30
N THR A 326 11.49 14.41 -15.17
CA THR A 326 10.28 13.91 -15.83
C THR A 326 9.28 13.43 -14.81
N TYR A 327 8.00 13.67 -15.07
CA TYR A 327 6.91 13.31 -14.18
C TYR A 327 5.87 12.50 -14.92
N PHE A 328 5.46 11.38 -14.31
CA PHE A 328 4.20 10.72 -14.63
C PHE A 328 3.10 11.46 -13.86
N VAL A 329 2.05 11.87 -14.57
CA VAL A 329 0.94 12.62 -14.01
C VAL A 329 -0.37 11.99 -14.47
N THR A 330 -1.33 11.91 -13.55
CA THR A 330 -2.71 11.51 -13.79
C THR A 330 -3.63 12.34 -12.89
N THR A 331 -4.90 12.00 -12.82
CA THR A 331 -5.87 12.61 -11.91
C THR A 331 -6.18 11.69 -10.74
N ALA A 332 -6.39 12.26 -9.55
CA ALA A 332 -6.88 11.51 -8.41
C ALA A 332 -8.22 10.85 -8.71
N ASP A 333 -8.39 9.59 -8.28
CA ASP A 333 -9.60 8.78 -8.44
C ASP A 333 -10.07 8.67 -9.91
N ALA A 334 -9.11 8.71 -10.85
CA ALA A 334 -9.33 8.77 -12.31
C ALA A 334 -10.32 9.87 -12.76
N CYS A 335 -10.61 10.84 -11.89
CA CYS A 335 -11.56 11.93 -12.09
C CYS A 335 -12.91 11.52 -12.72
N GLY A 336 -13.49 10.40 -12.28
CA GLY A 336 -14.80 9.94 -12.75
C GLY A 336 -14.79 9.21 -14.09
N TRP A 337 -13.62 8.81 -14.59
CA TRP A 337 -13.51 7.80 -15.64
C TRP A 337 -13.94 6.46 -15.04
N GLY A 338 -15.17 6.02 -15.31
CA GLY A 338 -15.85 4.85 -14.68
C GLY A 338 -15.33 3.47 -15.11
N SER A 339 -14.07 3.39 -15.52
CA SER A 339 -13.35 2.19 -15.95
C SER A 339 -11.91 2.33 -15.45
N ALA A 340 -11.17 1.24 -15.25
CA ALA A 340 -9.77 1.24 -14.78
C ALA A 340 -8.78 1.86 -15.80
N VAL A 341 -9.11 3.00 -16.39
CA VAL A 341 -8.33 3.81 -17.31
C VAL A 341 -8.56 5.27 -16.98
N GLY A 342 -7.54 6.09 -17.13
CA GLY A 342 -7.59 7.51 -16.84
C GLY A 342 -6.65 8.28 -17.75
N PRO A 343 -6.68 9.61 -17.67
CA PRO A 343 -5.74 10.42 -18.42
C PRO A 343 -4.32 10.23 -17.87
N ILE A 344 -3.35 10.10 -18.77
CA ILE A 344 -1.94 9.95 -18.49
C ILE A 344 -1.19 11.07 -19.20
N TRP A 345 -0.37 11.78 -18.43
CA TRP A 345 0.58 12.74 -18.96
C TRP A 345 2.01 12.41 -18.54
N ILE A 346 2.95 12.56 -19.47
CA ILE A 346 4.38 12.67 -19.14
C ILE A 346 4.78 14.12 -19.31
N VAL A 347 5.32 14.73 -18.26
CA VAL A 347 5.76 16.13 -18.26
C VAL A 347 7.27 16.18 -18.11
N ALA A 348 7.94 16.85 -19.04
CA ALA A 348 9.37 17.12 -18.96
C ALA A 348 9.61 18.53 -18.40
N VAL A 349 10.52 18.65 -17.44
CA VAL A 349 10.95 19.91 -16.82
C VAL A 349 12.42 20.11 -17.17
N THR A 350 12.70 21.18 -17.92
CA THR A 350 14.06 21.55 -18.30
C THR A 350 14.89 22.02 -17.10
N ASN A 351 16.20 22.09 -17.26
CA ASN A 351 17.10 22.71 -16.26
C ASN A 351 16.77 24.17 -15.95
N THR A 352 16.09 24.88 -16.86
CA THR A 352 15.63 26.25 -16.64
C THR A 352 14.30 26.31 -15.88
N GLY A 353 13.73 25.17 -15.49
CA GLY A 353 12.46 25.06 -14.78
C GLY A 353 11.23 25.14 -15.67
N GLN A 354 11.39 25.08 -17.00
CA GLN A 354 10.26 25.12 -17.92
C GLN A 354 9.65 23.71 -18.07
N ALA A 355 8.40 23.57 -17.61
CA ALA A 355 7.63 22.34 -17.73
C ALA A 355 6.81 22.32 -19.03
N HIS A 356 6.82 21.19 -19.76
CA HIS A 356 5.99 20.96 -20.93
C HIS A 356 5.54 19.50 -21.00
N THR A 357 4.31 19.29 -21.45
CA THR A 357 3.73 17.95 -21.65
C THR A 357 4.35 17.32 -22.90
N VAL A 358 4.97 16.15 -22.74
CA VAL A 358 5.59 15.37 -23.83
C VAL A 358 4.78 14.12 -24.18
N LEU A 359 3.83 13.70 -23.35
CA LEU A 359 2.81 12.70 -23.70
C LEU A 359 1.48 13.14 -23.09
N SER A 360 0.39 13.00 -23.83
CA SER A 360 -0.99 13.13 -23.36
C SER A 360 -1.80 12.02 -24.00
N THR A 361 -2.31 11.08 -23.20
CA THR A 361 -3.05 9.91 -23.68
C THR A 361 -4.00 9.39 -22.60
N GLY A 362 -4.82 8.39 -22.94
CA GLY A 362 -5.63 7.63 -21.98
C GLY A 362 -5.07 6.22 -21.80
N GLY A 363 -5.06 5.71 -20.57
CA GLY A 363 -4.61 4.35 -20.29
C GLY A 363 -4.67 4.00 -18.81
N TYR A 364 -4.23 2.80 -18.48
CA TYR A 364 -4.07 2.31 -17.11
C TYR A 364 -2.63 2.39 -16.65
N SER A 365 -1.69 1.97 -17.50
CA SER A 365 -0.28 1.82 -17.14
C SER A 365 0.67 2.42 -18.17
N VAL A 366 1.86 2.78 -17.72
CA VAL A 366 3.00 3.20 -18.55
C VAL A 366 4.18 2.34 -18.18
N LYS A 367 4.72 1.62 -19.16
CA LYS A 367 5.96 0.86 -19.06
C LYS A 367 7.07 1.61 -19.77
N ILE A 368 8.20 1.82 -19.10
CA ILE A 368 9.41 2.35 -19.73
C ILE A 368 10.10 1.20 -20.46
N VAL A 369 10.31 1.37 -21.77
CA VAL A 369 10.94 0.38 -22.64
C VAL A 369 12.42 0.73 -22.82
N ASP A 370 13.28 -0.28 -22.91
CA ASP A 370 14.73 -0.06 -22.97
C ASP A 370 15.18 0.66 -24.24
N ALA A 371 14.37 0.63 -25.30
CA ALA A 371 14.64 1.34 -26.55
C ALA A 371 14.71 2.85 -26.32
N VAL A 372 15.75 3.49 -26.87
CA VAL A 372 16.04 4.91 -26.67
C VAL A 372 15.93 5.65 -27.98
N ARG A 373 15.19 6.76 -27.99
CA ARG A 373 15.08 7.67 -29.13
C ARG A 373 15.14 9.10 -28.65
N ASN A 374 16.02 9.90 -29.26
CA ASN A 374 16.16 11.33 -28.99
C ASN A 374 16.32 11.69 -27.50
N GLY A 375 17.05 10.85 -26.75
CA GLY A 375 17.36 11.09 -25.33
C GLY A 375 16.31 10.58 -24.32
N PHE A 376 15.23 9.97 -24.80
CA PHE A 376 14.18 9.35 -23.99
C PHE A 376 14.02 7.86 -24.31
N HIS A 377 13.66 7.10 -23.30
CA HIS A 377 13.15 5.73 -23.43
C HIS A 377 11.79 5.75 -24.11
N ASP A 378 11.54 4.79 -25.00
CA ASP A 378 10.22 4.51 -25.55
C ASP A 378 9.26 4.08 -24.41
N LEU A 379 7.96 4.25 -24.63
CA LEU A 379 6.94 3.93 -23.64
C LEU A 379 5.93 2.96 -24.23
N ALA A 380 5.43 2.02 -23.43
CA ALA A 380 4.25 1.23 -23.77
C ALA A 380 3.11 1.60 -22.80
N VAL A 381 1.96 1.98 -23.35
CA VAL A 381 0.79 2.40 -22.56
C VAL A 381 -0.27 1.31 -22.62
N GLY A 382 -0.54 0.66 -21.50
CA GLY A 382 -1.54 -0.41 -21.39
C GLY A 382 -2.93 0.14 -21.10
N THR A 383 -3.98 -0.45 -21.69
CA THR A 383 -5.38 -0.01 -21.53
C THR A 383 -6.26 -0.98 -20.73
N ALA A 384 -5.71 -2.05 -20.16
CA ALA A 384 -6.46 -3.07 -19.41
C ALA A 384 -5.74 -3.50 -18.13
N THR A 385 -6.51 -4.09 -17.21
CA THR A 385 -6.07 -4.61 -15.91
C THR A 385 -5.81 -6.13 -15.90
N ALA A 386 -5.92 -6.82 -17.05
CA ALA A 386 -5.82 -8.29 -17.17
C ALA A 386 -4.79 -8.76 -18.22
N SER A 387 -4.31 -10.00 -18.06
CA SER A 387 -3.10 -10.65 -18.61
C SER A 387 -2.96 -10.83 -20.13
N THR A 388 -3.74 -10.12 -20.95
CA THR A 388 -3.46 -9.94 -22.39
C THR A 388 -3.39 -8.44 -22.69
N GLU A 389 -2.21 -7.86 -22.43
CA GLU A 389 -1.93 -6.44 -22.63
C GLU A 389 -2.10 -6.06 -24.10
N THR A 390 -3.18 -5.35 -24.44
CA THR A 390 -3.12 -4.42 -25.57
C THR A 390 -2.41 -3.18 -25.07
N ALA A 391 -1.15 -3.04 -25.49
CA ALA A 391 -0.34 -1.88 -25.20
C ALA A 391 -0.11 -1.11 -26.50
N ASP A 392 -0.30 0.20 -26.43
CA ASP A 392 0.11 1.11 -27.48
C ASP A 392 1.56 1.52 -27.24
N ASP A 393 2.44 1.26 -28.21
CA ASP A 393 3.83 1.69 -28.15
C ASP A 393 3.95 3.17 -28.57
N TYR A 394 4.81 3.91 -27.87
CA TYR A 394 5.09 5.31 -28.09
C TYR A 394 6.59 5.55 -28.18
N SER A 395 7.00 6.31 -29.19
CA SER A 395 8.38 6.71 -29.38
C SER A 395 8.55 8.21 -29.33
N TYR A 396 9.66 8.66 -28.73
CA TYR A 396 9.95 10.08 -28.60
C TYR A 396 10.57 10.64 -29.89
N ASP A 397 9.91 11.62 -30.51
CA ASP A 397 10.32 12.23 -31.80
C ASP A 397 11.32 13.39 -31.65
N GLY A 398 11.73 13.71 -30.41
CA GLY A 398 12.56 14.87 -30.07
C GLY A 398 11.77 16.08 -29.58
N GLN A 399 10.43 16.03 -29.63
CA GLN A 399 9.54 17.01 -29.02
C GLN A 399 8.49 16.33 -28.13
N ALA A 400 7.84 15.28 -28.62
CA ALA A 400 6.78 14.55 -27.93
C ALA A 400 6.83 13.05 -28.23
N TYR A 401 6.14 12.27 -27.41
CA TYR A 401 5.86 10.87 -27.67
C TYR A 401 4.76 10.75 -28.73
N ARG A 402 5.04 9.94 -29.76
CA ARG A 402 4.10 9.61 -30.83
C ARG A 402 3.79 8.14 -30.77
N LYS A 403 2.51 7.79 -30.91
CA LYS A 403 2.08 6.40 -31.05
C LYS A 403 2.79 5.80 -32.27
N SER A 404 3.52 4.73 -32.06
CA SER A 404 4.16 3.96 -33.11
C SER A 404 3.07 3.24 -33.90
N HIS A 405 3.09 3.35 -35.23
CA HIS A 405 2.21 2.55 -36.07
C HIS A 405 2.74 1.10 -36.05
N SER A 406 1.88 0.16 -35.65
CA SER A 406 2.06 -1.27 -35.89
C SER A 406 1.73 -1.66 -37.33
#